data_AF-A0A6N7ZPE8-F1
#
_entry.id   AF-A0A6N7ZPE8-F1
#
_cell.length_a   1.000
_cell.length_b   1.000
_cell.length_c   1.000
_cell.angle_alpha   90.00
_cell.angle_beta   90.00
_cell.angle_gamma   90.00
#
_symmetry.space_group_name_H-M   'P 1'
#
loop_
_entity.id
_entity.type
_entity.pdbx_description
1 polymer ?
#
loop_
_entity_poly.entity_id
_entity_poly.type
_entity_poly.pdbx_seq_one_letter_code
_entity_poly.pdbx_strand_id
1 'polypeptide(L)'
;AVRQDGRALEDVPRSLRTEEVCLEAVRQDGRALLWVPEVLQTREICLEAVRRNGWALEYVPGNLRTPEICREAVRQTWWALKYVPERLR
;
A
#
# COMPACT_ATOMS: atom_id res chain seq x y z
N ALA A 1 14.22 -0.76 -12.61
CA ALA A 1 13.08 -1.68 -12.59
C ALA A 1 11.87 -1.03 -11.92
N VAL A 2 11.85 -0.90 -10.58
CA VAL A 2 10.68 -0.38 -9.84
C VAL A 2 10.23 1.04 -10.21
N ARG A 3 11.17 1.89 -10.69
CA ARG A 3 10.89 3.27 -11.14
C ARG A 3 10.04 3.36 -12.40
N GLN A 4 9.99 2.31 -13.21
CA GLN A 4 9.20 2.26 -14.45
C GLN A 4 7.99 1.33 -14.32
N ASP A 5 8.10 0.30 -13.48
CA ASP A 5 7.00 -0.59 -13.13
C ASP A 5 7.10 -0.95 -11.64
N GLY A 6 6.16 -0.44 -10.84
CA GLY A 6 6.12 -0.72 -9.40
C GLY A 6 5.97 -2.20 -9.05
N ARG A 7 5.37 -3.00 -9.94
CA ARG A 7 5.19 -4.46 -9.72
C ARG A 7 6.48 -5.24 -9.84
N ALA A 8 7.49 -4.69 -10.51
CA ALA A 8 8.82 -5.30 -10.58
C ALA A 8 9.47 -5.48 -9.19
N LEU A 9 8.89 -4.91 -8.12
CA LEU A 9 9.27 -5.20 -6.75
C LEU A 9 9.14 -6.70 -6.40
N GLU A 10 8.25 -7.44 -7.07
CA GLU A 10 8.09 -8.88 -6.93
C GLU A 10 9.40 -9.64 -7.17
N ASP A 11 10.13 -9.25 -8.21
CA ASP A 11 11.38 -9.88 -8.64
C ASP A 11 12.60 -9.42 -7.83
N VAL A 12 12.47 -8.31 -7.09
CA VAL A 12 13.56 -7.81 -6.25
C VAL A 12 13.73 -8.73 -5.03
N PRO A 13 14.92 -9.31 -4.78
CA PRO A 13 15.17 -10.10 -3.58
C PRO A 13 14.82 -9.34 -2.30
N ARG A 14 14.21 -10.01 -1.32
CA ARG A 14 13.76 -9.37 -0.06
C ARG A 14 14.86 -8.59 0.65
N SER A 15 16.11 -9.06 0.59
CA SER A 15 17.28 -8.40 1.19
C SER A 15 17.63 -7.05 0.56
N LEU A 16 17.16 -6.77 -0.67
CA LEU A 16 17.39 -5.53 -1.41
C LEU A 16 16.18 -4.58 -1.38
N ARG A 17 15.06 -5.01 -0.77
CA ARG A 17 13.88 -4.16 -0.60
C ARG A 17 14.13 -3.22 0.58
N THR A 18 14.73 -2.07 0.31
CA THR A 18 14.84 -0.98 1.29
C THR A 18 13.55 -0.19 1.36
N GLU A 19 13.40 0.66 2.38
CA GLU A 19 12.26 1.56 2.49
C GLU A 19 12.11 2.45 1.24
N GLU A 20 13.20 3.02 0.73
CA GLU A 20 13.20 3.84 -0.49
C GLU A 20 12.75 3.07 -1.73
N VAL A 21 13.23 1.84 -1.92
CA VAL A 21 12.85 1.00 -3.06
C VAL A 21 11.36 0.63 -2.98
N CYS A 22 10.88 0.29 -1.79
CA CYS A 22 9.46 0.01 -1.54
C CYS A 22 8.59 1.24 -1.79
N LEU A 23 9.01 2.41 -1.28
CA LEU A 23 8.29 3.68 -1.44
C LEU A 23 8.21 4.08 -2.92
N GLU A 24 9.30 3.95 -3.67
CA GLU A 24 9.31 4.24 -5.10
C GLU A 24 8.39 3.29 -5.88
N ALA A 25 8.37 2.01 -5.51
CA ALA A 25 7.48 1.03 -6.11
C ALA A 25 5.99 1.36 -5.88
N VAL A 26 5.59 1.71 -4.65
CA VAL A 26 4.20 2.08 -4.34
C VAL A 26 3.77 3.40 -4.98
N ARG A 27 4.69 4.35 -5.17
CA ARG A 27 4.43 5.58 -5.93
C ARG A 27 4.11 5.29 -7.39
N GLN A 28 4.75 4.29 -7.98
CA GLN A 28 4.46 3.86 -9.35
C GLN A 28 3.14 3.11 -9.45
N ASP A 29 2.96 2.04 -8.65
CA ASP A 29 1.72 1.27 -8.56
C ASP A 29 1.37 1.03 -7.08
N GLY A 30 0.23 1.53 -6.61
CA GLY A 30 -0.20 1.34 -5.22
C GLY A 30 -0.37 -0.13 -4.82
N ARG A 31 -0.62 -1.03 -5.77
CA ARG A 31 -0.66 -2.48 -5.50
C ARG A 31 0.72 -3.04 -5.17
N ALA A 32 1.81 -2.32 -5.45
CA ALA A 32 3.18 -2.69 -5.07
C ALA A 32 3.32 -3.01 -3.57
N LEU A 33 2.40 -2.49 -2.74
CA LEU A 33 2.32 -2.78 -1.32
C LEU A 33 2.26 -4.28 -1.01
N LEU A 34 1.65 -5.10 -1.89
CA LEU A 34 1.60 -6.56 -1.76
C LEU A 34 3.00 -7.20 -1.62
N TRP A 35 4.01 -6.60 -2.25
CA TRP A 35 5.39 -7.11 -2.24
C TRP A 35 6.28 -6.35 -1.25
N VAL A 36 5.78 -5.35 -0.53
CA VAL A 36 6.56 -4.67 0.52
C VAL A 36 6.64 -5.60 1.74
N PRO A 37 7.84 -5.91 2.27
CA PRO A 37 7.97 -6.69 3.50
C PRO A 37 7.18 -6.04 4.64
N GLU A 38 6.48 -6.83 5.46
CA GLU A 38 5.62 -6.31 6.54
C GLU A 38 6.35 -5.33 7.47
N VAL A 39 7.62 -5.61 7.78
CA VAL A 39 8.48 -4.74 8.62
C VAL A 39 8.72 -3.35 8.02
N LEU A 40 8.53 -3.19 6.71
CA LEU A 40 8.65 -1.93 5.97
C LEU A 40 7.29 -1.33 5.59
N GLN A 41 6.17 -1.98 5.91
CA GLN A 41 4.84 -1.41 5.66
C GLN A 41 4.54 -0.35 6.73
N THR A 42 5.24 0.79 6.66
CA THR A 42 5.00 1.92 7.54
C THR A 42 3.68 2.61 7.19
N ARG A 43 3.18 3.47 8.08
CA ARG A 43 2.00 4.30 7.80
C ARG A 43 2.18 5.12 6.52
N GLU A 44 3.38 5.64 6.29
CA GLU A 44 3.71 6.45 5.12
C GLU A 44 3.58 5.63 3.82
N ILE A 45 4.23 4.48 3.75
CA ILE A 45 4.16 3.59 2.57
C ILE A 45 2.72 3.11 2.34
N CYS A 46 1.98 2.75 3.39
CA CYS A 46 0.59 2.34 3.27
C CYS A 46 -0.32 3.47 2.77
N LEU A 47 -0.15 4.69 3.28
CA LEU A 47 -0.92 5.85 2.85
C LEU A 47 -0.60 6.20 1.40
N GLU A 48 0.67 6.16 1.00
CA GLU A 48 1.09 6.43 -0.38
C GLU A 48 0.53 5.38 -1.35
N ALA A 49 0.57 4.09 -0.97
CA ALA A 49 -0.03 3.02 -1.74
C ALA A 49 -1.53 3.23 -1.96
N VAL A 50 -2.26 3.60 -0.91
CA VAL A 50 -3.70 3.89 -0.99
C VAL A 50 -3.99 5.17 -1.79
N ARG A 51 -3.16 6.21 -1.66
CA ARG A 51 -3.27 7.41 -2.50
C ARG A 51 -3.12 7.07 -3.98
N ARG A 52 -2.25 6.12 -4.31
CA ARG A 52 -2.02 5.70 -5.69
C ARG A 52 -3.11 4.75 -6.20
N ASN A 53 -3.66 3.90 -5.34
CA ASN A 53 -4.74 2.97 -5.68
C ASN A 53 -5.58 2.65 -4.44
N GLY A 54 -6.84 3.08 -4.41
CA GLY A 54 -7.75 2.79 -3.29
C GLY A 54 -7.92 1.31 -2.97
N TRP A 55 -7.73 0.40 -3.93
CA TRP A 55 -7.73 -1.04 -3.68
C TRP A 55 -6.56 -1.54 -2.83
N ALA A 56 -5.45 -0.78 -2.76
CA ALA A 56 -4.29 -1.14 -1.95
C ALA A 56 -4.62 -1.28 -0.46
N LEU A 57 -5.77 -0.74 0.01
CA LEU A 57 -6.27 -0.95 1.37
C LEU A 57 -6.38 -2.44 1.74
N GLU A 58 -6.62 -3.32 0.77
CA GLU A 58 -6.60 -4.77 0.96
C GLU A 58 -5.30 -5.26 1.60
N TYR A 59 -4.16 -4.69 1.18
CA TYR A 59 -2.82 -5.10 1.59
C TYR A 59 -2.30 -4.32 2.80
N VAL A 60 -3.00 -3.26 3.24
CA VAL A 60 -2.61 -2.50 4.44
C VAL A 60 -2.81 -3.35 5.70
N PRO A 61 -1.82 -3.45 6.60
CA PRO A 61 -1.96 -4.18 7.87
C PRO A 61 -3.12 -3.63 8.71
N GLY A 62 -3.87 -4.51 9.38
CA GLY A 62 -5.10 -4.12 10.08
C GLY A 62 -4.90 -3.09 11.21
N ASN A 63 -3.72 -3.08 11.84
CA ASN A 63 -3.31 -2.10 12.84
C ASN A 63 -2.97 -0.72 12.23
N LEU A 64 -2.66 -0.65 10.92
CA LEU A 64 -2.37 0.58 10.20
C LEU A 64 -3.56 1.13 9.41
N ARG A 65 -4.68 0.40 9.35
CA ARG A 65 -5.95 0.90 8.79
C ARG A 65 -6.57 1.96 9.69
N THR A 66 -6.04 3.17 9.63
CA THR A 66 -6.55 4.35 10.32
C THR A 66 -7.74 4.96 9.57
N PRO A 67 -8.55 5.82 10.21
CA PRO A 67 -9.63 6.55 9.54
C PRO A 67 -9.14 7.32 8.30
N GLU A 68 -7.95 7.90 8.36
CA GLU A 68 -7.35 8.64 7.24
C GLU A 68 -7.12 7.73 6.03
N ILE A 69 -6.41 6.62 6.21
CA ILE A 69 -6.10 5.67 5.13
C ILE A 69 -7.39 5.06 4.57
N CYS A 70 -8.33 4.68 5.45
CA CYS A 70 -9.61 4.11 5.03
C CYS A 70 -10.45 5.11 4.22
N ARG A 71 -10.53 6.37 4.66
CA ARG A 71 -11.27 7.42 3.93
C ARG A 71 -10.64 7.70 2.58
N GLU A 72 -9.31 7.76 2.49
CA GLU A 72 -8.63 7.97 1.21
C GLU A 72 -8.94 6.84 0.23
N ALA A 73 -8.89 5.58 0.69
CA ALA A 73 -9.22 4.42 -0.12
C ALA A 73 -10.67 4.45 -0.64
N VAL A 74 -11.63 4.67 0.27
CA VAL A 74 -13.06 4.67 -0.06
C VAL A 74 -13.43 5.84 -0.98
N ARG A 75 -12.75 6.99 -0.83
CA ARG A 75 -12.94 8.17 -1.69
C ARG A 75 -12.60 7.86 -3.15
N GLN A 76 -11.55 7.09 -3.39
CA GLN A 76 -11.13 6.71 -4.74
C GLN A 76 -11.89 5.50 -5.27
N THR A 77 -12.21 4.55 -4.40
CA THR A 77 -12.86 3.30 -4.75
C THR A 77 -13.85 2.94 -3.66
N TRP A 78 -15.13 3.20 -3.89
CA TRP A 78 -16.19 2.88 -2.94
C TRP A 78 -16.14 1.42 -2.46
N TRP A 79 -15.81 0.48 -3.35
CA TRP A 79 -15.71 -0.94 -3.01
C TRP A 79 -14.59 -1.28 -2.01
N ALA A 80 -13.61 -0.38 -1.81
CA ALA A 80 -12.61 -0.53 -0.76
C ALA A 80 -13.22 -0.52 0.64
N LEU A 81 -14.48 -0.06 0.80
CA LEU A 81 -15.24 -0.11 2.05
C LEU A 81 -15.27 -1.52 2.66
N LYS A 82 -15.26 -2.58 1.83
CA LYS A 82 -15.22 -3.96 2.31
C LYS A 82 -13.96 -4.29 3.14
N TYR A 83 -12.87 -3.55 2.94
CA TYR A 83 -11.61 -3.72 3.67
C TYR A 83 -11.46 -2.77 4.88
N VAL A 84 -12.39 -1.82 5.06
CA VAL A 84 -12.39 -0.94 6.23
C VAL A 84 -12.73 -1.77 7.48
N PRO A 85 -11.95 -1.67 8.58
CA PRO A 85 -12.25 -2.34 9.84
C PRO A 85 -13.65 -1.97 10.34
N GLU A 86 -14.39 -2.92 10.91
CA GLU A 86 -15.77 -2.69 11.38
C GLU A 86 -15.89 -1.54 12.37
N ARG A 87 -14.90 -1.38 13.25
CA ARG A 87 -14.82 -0.26 14.21
C ARG A 87 -14.77 1.14 13.57
N LEU A 88 -14.52 1.23 12.26
CA LEU A 88 -14.40 2.47 11.48
C LEU A 88 -15.51 2.62 10.42
N ARG A 89 -16.45 1.68 10.35
CA ARG A 89 -17.58 1.72 9.41
C ARG A 89 -18.71 2.59 9.94
#